data_AF-A0A935EJY8-F1
#
_entry.id   AF-A0A935EJY8-F1
#
_cell.length_a   1.000
_cell.length_b   1.000
_cell.length_c   1.000
_cell.angle_alpha   90.00
_cell.angle_beta   90.00
_cell.angle_gamma   90.00
#
_symmetry.space_group_name_H-M   'P 1'
#
loop_
_entity.id
_entity.type
_entity.pdbx_description
1 polymer ?
#
loop_
_entity_poly.entity_id
_entity_poly.type
_entity_poly.pdbx_seq_one_letter_code
_entity_poly.pdbx_strand_id
1 'polypeptide(L)'
;MKPLKLIVGTLVIGISLAGAATAQKKPTKKPAPKKPAPATKVLPPLDVRAAREKVDIQLSNVNDFVTKLGPVAQGLETAEADRQAGKLSAKTAASVEASKMKLIEAIRGMRKGLSDLESEFRTKTALQKYLPNIQGMTELVERSEDYAIASKFVAAKDPLRDIAAKLTDTLAVLPK
;
A
#
# COMPACT_ATOMS: atom_id res chain seq x y z
N MET A 1 37.51 33.12 -10.59
CA MET A 1 37.96 34.03 -9.51
C MET A 1 36.73 34.46 -8.70
N LYS A 2 36.62 34.03 -7.43
CA LYS A 2 35.85 34.65 -6.35
C LYS A 2 36.86 35.37 -5.44
N PRO A 3 36.51 36.27 -4.50
CA PRO A 3 35.23 36.95 -4.23
C PRO A 3 35.36 38.48 -4.06
N LEU A 4 34.24 39.21 -4.15
CA LEU A 4 34.17 40.63 -3.75
C LEU A 4 33.65 40.75 -2.30
N LYS A 5 34.41 41.45 -1.46
CA LYS A 5 34.10 41.80 -0.06
C LYS A 5 33.81 43.30 0.05
N LEU A 6 32.78 43.67 0.81
CA LEU A 6 32.52 44.99 1.43
C LEU A 6 31.39 44.71 2.46
N ILE A 7 31.54 44.67 3.78
CA ILE A 7 32.03 45.58 4.85
C ILE A 7 31.26 46.90 4.97
N VAL A 8 30.95 47.24 6.24
CA VAL A 8 30.35 48.46 6.82
C VAL A 8 28.82 48.37 6.95
N GLY A 9 28.17 48.37 8.12
CA GLY A 9 28.56 48.72 9.48
C GLY A 9 27.72 49.90 9.97
N THR A 10 26.73 49.69 10.84
CA THR A 10 26.20 50.78 11.69
C THR A 10 25.62 50.21 12.99
N LEU A 11 26.37 50.50 14.04
CA LEU A 11 26.07 50.40 15.46
C LEU A 11 25.12 51.57 15.82
N VAL A 12 23.98 51.30 16.47
CA VAL A 12 23.21 52.34 17.17
C VAL A 12 23.00 51.88 18.61
N ILE A 13 23.68 52.61 19.50
CA ILE A 13 23.55 52.59 20.95
C ILE A 13 22.39 53.53 21.32
N GLY A 14 21.45 53.05 22.11
CA GLY A 14 20.37 53.85 22.70
C GLY A 14 20.14 53.46 24.15
N ILE A 15 20.70 54.26 25.06
CA ILE A 15 20.57 54.18 26.51
C ILE A 15 19.21 54.77 26.92
N SER A 16 18.46 54.11 27.82
CA SER A 16 17.41 54.77 28.63
C SER A 16 17.06 54.00 29.91
N LEU A 17 17.50 54.60 31.02
CA LEU A 17 16.89 54.79 32.35
C LEU A 17 16.20 53.63 33.12
N ALA A 18 16.80 53.42 34.29
CA ALA A 18 16.30 52.95 35.58
C ALA A 18 14.78 52.89 35.83
N GLY A 19 14.36 51.73 36.35
CA GLY A 19 13.16 51.54 37.15
C GLY A 19 13.36 50.38 38.13
N ALA A 20 13.88 50.68 39.31
CA ALA A 20 13.96 49.71 40.41
C ALA A 20 12.57 49.58 41.05
N ALA A 21 11.81 48.57 40.66
CA ALA A 21 10.59 48.16 41.34
C ALA A 21 10.88 46.90 42.16
N THR A 22 10.95 47.05 43.47
CA THR A 22 11.03 45.95 44.44
C THR A 22 9.69 45.23 44.51
N ALA A 23 9.52 44.17 43.72
CA ALA A 23 8.37 43.29 43.80
C ALA A 23 8.55 42.23 44.90
N GLN A 24 7.64 42.23 45.88
CA GLN A 24 7.53 41.24 46.94
C GLN A 24 7.55 39.80 46.41
N LYS A 25 8.51 39.00 46.90
CA LYS A 25 8.51 37.54 46.73
C LYS A 25 7.33 36.92 47.49
N LYS A 26 6.24 36.63 46.78
CA LYS A 26 5.22 35.68 47.21
C LYS A 26 5.77 34.26 46.97
N PRO A 27 5.77 33.34 47.95
CA PRO A 27 6.21 31.97 47.71
C PRO A 27 5.22 31.26 46.78
N THR A 28 5.56 31.15 45.50
CA THR A 28 4.88 30.27 44.54
C THR A 28 5.18 28.82 44.93
N LYS A 29 4.18 28.12 45.47
CA LYS A 29 4.21 26.66 45.60
C LYS A 29 4.52 26.06 44.24
N LYS A 30 5.65 25.36 44.12
CA LYS A 30 5.99 24.51 42.97
C LYS A 30 4.82 23.55 42.71
N PRO A 31 4.25 23.49 41.49
CA PRO A 31 3.37 22.39 41.12
C PRO A 31 4.18 21.09 41.20
N ALA A 32 3.68 20.11 41.93
CA ALA A 32 4.22 18.77 41.88
C ALA A 32 4.21 18.27 40.42
N PRO A 33 5.24 17.53 39.96
CA PRO A 33 5.23 16.96 38.62
C PRO A 33 4.01 16.06 38.46
N LYS A 34 3.08 16.44 37.58
CA LYS A 34 1.95 15.61 37.21
C LYS A 34 2.50 14.32 36.62
N LYS A 35 2.25 13.21 37.32
CA LYS A 35 2.47 11.84 36.83
C LYS A 35 1.86 11.75 35.41
N PRO A 36 2.59 11.26 34.39
CA PRO A 36 2.02 11.08 33.06
C PRO A 36 0.75 10.26 33.17
N ALA A 37 -0.36 10.80 32.65
CA ALA A 37 -1.57 10.01 32.52
C ALA A 37 -1.24 8.76 31.70
N PRO A 38 -1.71 7.56 32.10
CA PRO A 38 -1.49 6.36 31.32
C PRO A 38 -2.00 6.58 29.90
N ALA A 39 -1.14 6.35 28.91
CA ALA A 39 -1.47 6.51 27.50
C ALA A 39 -2.72 5.68 27.20
N THR A 40 -3.85 6.35 27.01
CA THR A 40 -5.10 5.69 26.63
C THR A 40 -4.87 5.18 25.22
N LYS A 41 -4.92 3.86 25.02
CA LYS A 41 -4.88 3.27 23.67
C LYS A 41 -6.14 3.75 22.94
N VAL A 42 -5.99 4.81 22.15
CA VAL A 42 -7.07 5.31 21.30
C VAL A 42 -7.29 4.25 20.22
N LEU A 43 -8.46 3.61 20.26
CA LEU A 43 -8.87 2.66 19.24
C LEU A 43 -8.95 3.37 17.88
N PRO A 44 -8.41 2.78 16.80
CA PRO A 44 -8.52 3.38 15.49
C PRO A 44 -9.99 3.53 15.05
N PRO A 45 -10.29 4.51 14.18
CA PRO A 45 -11.63 4.67 13.62
C PRO A 45 -12.13 3.36 13.00
N LEU A 46 -13.44 3.10 13.07
CA LEU A 46 -14.05 1.85 12.59
C LEU A 46 -13.70 1.57 11.12
N ASP A 47 -13.74 2.59 10.25
CA ASP A 47 -13.38 2.46 8.85
C ASP A 47 -11.94 1.98 8.63
N VAL A 48 -11.01 2.43 9.49
CA VAL A 48 -9.60 2.04 9.39
C VAL A 48 -9.40 0.58 9.79
N ARG A 49 -10.13 0.12 10.80
CA ARG A 49 -10.11 -1.29 11.23
C ARG A 49 -10.73 -2.20 10.17
N ALA A 50 -11.90 -1.83 9.63
CA ALA A 50 -12.55 -2.58 8.57
C ALA A 50 -11.71 -2.62 7.29
N ALA A 51 -11.05 -1.51 6.93
CA ALA A 51 -10.13 -1.48 5.80
C ALA A 51 -8.93 -2.41 6.02
N ARG A 52 -8.35 -2.42 7.23
CA ARG A 52 -7.25 -3.34 7.58
C ARG A 52 -7.63 -4.80 7.36
N GLU A 53 -8.80 -5.21 7.83
CA GLU A 53 -9.31 -6.57 7.63
C GLU A 53 -9.48 -6.89 6.14
N LYS A 54 -10.03 -5.98 5.34
CA LYS A 54 -10.15 -6.19 3.89
C LYS A 54 -8.80 -6.29 3.18
N VAL A 55 -7.81 -5.47 3.57
CA VAL A 55 -6.45 -5.56 3.03
C VAL A 55 -5.83 -6.92 3.34
N ASP A 56 -6.01 -7.41 4.58
CA ASP A 56 -5.51 -8.72 5.02
C ASP A 56 -6.15 -9.88 4.22
N ILE A 57 -7.47 -9.83 4.04
CA ILE A 57 -8.20 -10.80 3.22
C ILE A 57 -7.70 -10.80 1.77
N GLN A 58 -7.55 -9.63 1.14
CA GLN A 58 -7.05 -9.55 -0.23
C GLN A 58 -5.61 -10.04 -0.34
N LEU A 59 -4.76 -9.76 0.66
CA LEU A 59 -3.39 -10.27 0.70
C LEU A 59 -3.38 -11.81 0.73
N SER A 60 -4.22 -12.41 1.57
CA SER A 60 -4.37 -13.87 1.64
C SER A 60 -4.81 -14.44 0.29
N ASN A 61 -5.84 -13.86 -0.33
CA ASN A 61 -6.37 -14.32 -1.61
C ASN A 61 -5.30 -14.27 -2.72
N VAL A 62 -4.54 -13.18 -2.81
CA VAL A 62 -3.48 -13.00 -3.80
C VAL A 62 -2.34 -14.01 -3.55
N ASN A 63 -1.90 -14.17 -2.30
CA ASN A 63 -0.84 -15.13 -1.96
C ASN A 63 -1.25 -16.58 -2.26
N ASP A 64 -2.47 -16.96 -1.92
CA ASP A 64 -3.01 -18.29 -2.20
C ASP A 64 -3.06 -18.55 -3.71
N PHE A 65 -3.50 -17.56 -4.48
CA PHE A 65 -3.56 -17.66 -5.94
C PHE A 65 -2.15 -17.83 -6.54
N VAL A 66 -1.21 -16.96 -6.16
CA VAL A 66 0.18 -17.02 -6.66
C VAL A 66 0.85 -18.36 -6.29
N THR A 67 0.60 -18.86 -5.08
CA THR A 67 1.13 -20.14 -4.61
C THR A 67 0.60 -21.31 -5.44
N LYS A 68 -0.71 -21.31 -5.74
CA LYS A 68 -1.35 -22.34 -6.56
C LYS A 68 -0.96 -22.26 -8.04
N LEU A 69 -0.83 -21.05 -8.58
CA LEU A 69 -0.41 -20.84 -9.97
C LEU A 69 1.05 -21.23 -10.19
N GLY A 70 1.91 -21.02 -9.19
CA GLY A 70 3.34 -21.28 -9.23
C GLY A 70 3.78 -22.58 -9.93
N PRO A 71 3.36 -23.76 -9.43
CA PRO A 71 3.79 -25.05 -9.97
C PRO A 71 3.14 -25.40 -11.32
N VAL A 72 1.99 -24.82 -11.67
CA VAL A 72 1.24 -25.20 -12.87
C VAL A 72 1.45 -24.28 -14.07
N ALA A 73 1.94 -23.05 -13.84
CA ALA A 73 2.00 -22.02 -14.86
C ALA A 73 2.78 -22.46 -16.11
N GLN A 74 4.02 -22.94 -15.94
CA GLN A 74 4.86 -23.35 -17.07
C GLN A 74 4.26 -24.54 -17.84
N GLY A 75 3.68 -25.51 -17.12
CA GLY A 75 3.04 -26.66 -17.74
C GLY A 75 1.82 -26.26 -18.57
N LEU A 76 1.04 -25.29 -18.08
CA LEU A 76 -0.11 -24.76 -18.81
C LEU A 76 0.32 -23.94 -20.04
N GLU A 77 1.41 -23.15 -19.95
CA GLU A 77 1.96 -22.43 -21.11
C GLU A 77 2.39 -23.39 -22.22
N THR A 78 3.13 -24.45 -21.87
CA THR A 78 3.56 -25.47 -22.82
C THR A 78 2.37 -26.20 -23.44
N ALA A 79 1.40 -26.61 -22.61
CA ALA A 79 0.19 -27.28 -23.09
C ALA A 79 -0.64 -26.39 -24.01
N GLU A 80 -0.72 -25.09 -23.74
CA GLU A 80 -1.41 -24.12 -24.58
C GLU A 80 -0.68 -23.89 -25.91
N ALA A 81 0.65 -23.85 -25.91
CA ALA A 81 1.44 -23.79 -27.14
C ALA A 81 1.23 -25.04 -28.02
N ASP A 82 1.24 -26.23 -27.42
CA ASP A 82 0.97 -27.48 -28.13
C ASP A 82 -0.48 -27.57 -28.63
N ARG A 83 -1.44 -27.00 -27.89
CA ARG A 83 -2.83 -26.86 -28.32
C ARG A 83 -2.94 -25.99 -29.57
N GLN A 84 -2.31 -24.82 -29.56
CA GLN A 84 -2.31 -23.89 -30.70
C GLN A 84 -1.60 -24.47 -31.92
N ALA A 85 -0.58 -25.31 -31.71
CA ALA A 85 0.10 -26.05 -32.77
C ALA A 85 -0.65 -27.29 -33.27
N GLY A 86 -1.85 -27.60 -32.73
CA GLY A 86 -2.66 -28.74 -33.14
C GLY A 86 -2.08 -30.11 -32.76
N LYS A 87 -1.16 -30.17 -31.79
CA LYS A 87 -0.48 -31.40 -31.38
C LYS A 87 -1.25 -32.23 -30.36
N LEU A 88 -2.34 -31.70 -29.82
CA LEU A 88 -3.13 -32.32 -28.77
C LEU A 88 -4.39 -32.99 -29.33
N SER A 89 -4.82 -34.08 -28.67
CA SER A 89 -6.16 -34.64 -28.93
C SER A 89 -7.24 -33.59 -28.62
N ALA A 90 -8.40 -33.70 -29.28
CA ALA A 90 -9.52 -32.78 -29.06
C ALA A 90 -9.93 -32.67 -27.58
N LYS A 91 -9.94 -33.82 -26.87
CA LYS A 91 -10.26 -33.87 -25.43
C LYS A 91 -9.23 -33.10 -24.59
N THR A 92 -7.94 -33.30 -24.86
CA THR A 92 -6.87 -32.61 -24.13
C THR A 92 -6.89 -31.11 -24.44
N ALA A 93 -7.05 -30.74 -25.71
CA ALA A 93 -7.16 -29.35 -26.15
C ALA A 93 -8.30 -28.60 -25.42
N ALA A 94 -9.48 -29.22 -25.31
CA ALA A 94 -10.61 -28.63 -24.59
C ALA A 94 -10.31 -28.44 -23.09
N SER A 95 -9.61 -29.38 -22.45
CA SER A 95 -9.22 -29.26 -21.04
C SER A 95 -8.21 -28.13 -20.79
N VAL A 96 -7.26 -27.93 -21.71
CA VAL A 96 -6.28 -26.84 -21.64
C VAL A 96 -6.98 -25.49 -21.76
N GLU A 97 -7.85 -25.32 -22.76
CA GLU A 97 -8.65 -24.09 -22.93
C GLU A 97 -9.52 -23.81 -21.69
N ALA A 98 -10.20 -24.83 -21.16
CA ALA A 98 -11.00 -24.67 -19.94
C ALA A 98 -10.15 -24.23 -18.73
N SER A 99 -8.90 -24.71 -18.64
CA SER A 99 -7.98 -24.33 -17.56
C SER A 99 -7.49 -22.89 -17.71
N LYS A 100 -7.21 -22.46 -18.95
CA LYS A 100 -6.92 -21.06 -19.29
C LYS A 100 -8.09 -20.14 -18.90
N MET A 101 -9.31 -20.49 -19.29
CA MET A 101 -10.50 -19.69 -18.99
C MET A 101 -10.74 -19.56 -17.49
N LYS A 102 -10.64 -20.65 -16.73
CA LYS A 102 -10.74 -20.62 -15.25
C LYS A 102 -9.70 -19.70 -14.62
N LEU A 103 -8.47 -19.68 -15.14
CA LEU A 103 -7.42 -18.81 -14.64
C LEU A 103 -7.75 -17.33 -14.90
N ILE A 104 -8.19 -17.00 -16.12
CA ILE A 104 -8.59 -15.63 -16.49
C ILE A 104 -9.76 -15.16 -15.61
N GLU A 105 -10.77 -16.01 -15.39
CA GLU A 105 -11.91 -15.72 -14.52
C GLU A 105 -11.48 -15.47 -13.07
N ALA A 106 -10.55 -16.27 -12.55
CA ALA A 106 -10.00 -16.07 -11.21
C ALA A 106 -9.25 -14.73 -11.08
N ILE A 107 -8.49 -14.32 -12.10
CA ILE A 107 -7.83 -13.01 -12.14
C ILE A 107 -8.86 -11.87 -12.19
N ARG A 108 -9.93 -12.01 -12.99
CA ARG A 108 -11.03 -11.02 -13.02
C ARG A 108 -11.74 -10.90 -11.68
N GLY A 109 -11.92 -12.01 -10.96
CA GLY A 109 -12.45 -12.02 -9.60
C GLY A 109 -11.56 -11.21 -8.65
N MET A 110 -10.24 -11.41 -8.71
CA MET A 110 -9.29 -10.58 -7.95
C MET A 110 -9.36 -9.11 -8.35
N ARG A 111 -9.46 -8.80 -9.64
CA ARG A 111 -9.58 -7.41 -10.13
C ARG A 111 -10.74 -6.69 -9.48
N LYS A 112 -11.90 -7.34 -9.36
CA LYS A 112 -13.05 -6.76 -8.67
C LYS A 112 -12.73 -6.44 -7.20
N GLY A 113 -12.18 -7.40 -6.45
CA GLY A 113 -11.85 -7.21 -5.03
C GLY A 113 -10.82 -6.10 -4.80
N LEU A 114 -9.80 -6.03 -5.66
CA LEU A 114 -8.75 -5.01 -5.58
C LEU A 114 -9.25 -3.62 -5.97
N SER A 115 -10.09 -3.53 -7.01
CA SER A 115 -10.70 -2.27 -7.45
C SER A 115 -11.67 -1.71 -6.40
N ASP A 116 -12.51 -2.57 -5.81
CA ASP A 116 -13.41 -2.19 -4.71
C ASP A 116 -12.60 -1.67 -3.50
N LEU A 117 -11.48 -2.32 -3.16
CA LEU A 117 -10.59 -1.92 -2.07
C LEU A 117 -9.90 -0.57 -2.36
N GLU A 118 -9.34 -0.40 -3.55
CA GLU A 118 -8.67 0.85 -3.95
C GLU A 118 -9.65 2.03 -3.98
N SER A 119 -10.89 1.79 -4.44
CA SER A 119 -11.97 2.76 -4.42
C SER A 119 -12.33 3.19 -2.99
N GLU A 120 -12.38 2.27 -2.04
CA GLU A 120 -12.64 2.57 -0.63
C GLU A 120 -11.55 3.49 -0.04
N PHE A 121 -10.28 3.24 -0.33
CA PHE A 121 -9.17 4.09 0.11
C PHE A 121 -9.21 5.48 -0.52
N ARG A 122 -9.70 5.60 -1.75
CA ARG A 122 -9.87 6.88 -2.45
C ARG A 122 -11.03 7.70 -1.90
N THR A 123 -12.15 7.05 -1.57
CA THR A 123 -13.42 7.71 -1.25
C THR A 123 -13.61 7.99 0.24
N LYS A 124 -13.02 7.20 1.13
CA LYS A 124 -13.12 7.43 2.58
C LYS A 124 -12.03 8.36 3.09
N THR A 125 -12.41 9.51 3.63
CA THR A 125 -11.49 10.53 4.16
C THR A 125 -10.48 9.96 5.17
N ALA A 126 -10.90 9.04 6.03
CA ALA A 126 -10.02 8.40 7.03
C ALA A 126 -8.91 7.52 6.42
N LEU A 127 -9.10 7.07 5.17
CA LEU A 127 -8.20 6.15 4.47
C LEU A 127 -7.30 6.83 3.43
N GLN A 128 -7.67 8.04 2.97
CA GLN A 128 -6.94 8.75 1.90
C GLN A 128 -5.44 8.91 2.19
N LYS A 129 -5.05 9.09 3.46
CA LYS A 129 -3.63 9.16 3.85
C LYS A 129 -2.83 7.87 3.60
N TYR A 130 -3.49 6.74 3.41
CA TYR A 130 -2.87 5.45 3.11
C TYR A 130 -2.97 5.07 1.62
N LEU A 131 -3.72 5.85 0.82
CA LEU A 131 -3.90 5.61 -0.61
C LEU A 131 -2.58 5.44 -1.38
N PRO A 132 -1.50 6.19 -1.11
CA PRO A 132 -0.23 6.01 -1.83
C PRO A 132 0.37 4.60 -1.78
N ASN A 133 0.06 3.83 -0.73
CA ASN A 133 0.59 2.47 -0.58
C ASN A 133 -0.16 1.44 -1.42
N ILE A 134 -1.45 1.71 -1.67
CA ILE A 134 -2.37 0.74 -2.29
C ILE A 134 -2.78 1.14 -3.72
N GLN A 135 -2.58 2.40 -4.11
CA GLN A 135 -2.88 2.84 -5.47
C GLN A 135 -2.06 2.06 -6.51
N GLY A 136 -2.63 1.89 -7.71
CA GLY A 136 -1.96 1.20 -8.80
C GLY A 136 -2.20 -0.31 -8.85
N MET A 137 -2.96 -0.87 -7.90
CA MET A 137 -3.21 -2.32 -7.87
C MET A 137 -4.15 -2.77 -8.98
N THR A 138 -5.11 -1.92 -9.34
CA THR A 138 -6.06 -2.22 -10.43
C THR A 138 -5.32 -2.38 -11.76
N GLU A 139 -4.32 -1.55 -12.04
CA GLU A 139 -3.48 -1.63 -13.25
C GLU A 139 -2.56 -2.85 -13.22
N LEU A 140 -2.05 -3.24 -12.04
CA LEU A 140 -1.22 -4.44 -11.90
C LEU A 140 -2.02 -5.72 -12.18
N VAL A 141 -3.25 -5.82 -11.66
CA VAL A 141 -4.08 -7.01 -11.90
C VAL A 141 -4.60 -7.05 -13.34
N GLU A 142 -4.87 -5.91 -13.97
CA GLU A 142 -5.14 -5.82 -15.42
C GLU A 142 -3.95 -6.35 -16.23
N ARG A 143 -2.72 -5.96 -15.89
CA ARG A 143 -1.52 -6.50 -16.54
C ARG A 143 -1.37 -8.01 -16.34
N SER A 144 -1.71 -8.53 -15.17
CA SER A 144 -1.76 -9.98 -14.92
C SER A 144 -2.78 -10.68 -15.82
N GLU A 145 -3.96 -10.07 -15.97
CA GLU A 145 -5.02 -10.56 -16.86
C GLU A 145 -4.55 -10.60 -18.32
N ASP A 146 -3.92 -9.52 -18.80
CA ASP A 146 -3.37 -9.43 -20.15
C ASP A 146 -2.34 -10.54 -20.42
N TYR A 147 -1.45 -10.81 -19.46
CA TYR A 147 -0.51 -11.92 -19.58
C TYR A 147 -1.22 -13.27 -19.67
N ALA A 148 -2.26 -13.51 -18.85
CA ALA A 148 -3.02 -14.75 -18.90
C ALA A 148 -3.81 -14.91 -20.22
N ILE A 149 -4.40 -13.83 -20.75
CA ILE A 149 -5.06 -13.82 -22.06
C ILE A 149 -4.06 -14.17 -23.17
N ALA A 150 -2.86 -13.62 -23.10
CA ALA A 150 -1.75 -13.89 -24.01
C ALA A 150 -1.07 -15.25 -23.78
N SER A 151 -1.62 -16.11 -22.92
CA SER A 151 -1.06 -17.43 -22.58
C SER A 151 0.35 -17.38 -21.97
N LYS A 152 0.69 -16.29 -21.28
CA LYS A 152 1.95 -16.06 -20.54
C LYS A 152 1.73 -16.19 -19.03
N PHE A 153 1.33 -17.38 -18.58
CA PHE A 153 0.94 -17.64 -17.18
C PHE A 153 2.09 -17.49 -16.17
N VAL A 154 3.34 -17.71 -16.56
CA VAL A 154 4.51 -17.45 -15.70
C VAL A 154 4.65 -15.96 -15.45
N ALA A 155 4.56 -15.14 -16.51
CA ALA A 155 4.65 -13.68 -16.42
C ALA A 155 3.44 -13.07 -15.69
N ALA A 156 2.26 -13.69 -15.77
CA ALA A 156 1.06 -13.24 -15.07
C ALA A 156 1.24 -13.19 -13.53
N LYS A 157 2.23 -13.90 -12.98
CA LYS A 157 2.48 -13.95 -11.53
C LYS A 157 3.13 -12.69 -10.99
N ASP A 158 3.99 -12.03 -11.75
CA ASP A 158 4.82 -10.96 -11.21
C ASP A 158 4.00 -9.72 -10.81
N PRO A 159 3.02 -9.25 -11.61
CA PRO A 159 2.14 -8.17 -11.15
C PRO A 159 1.32 -8.53 -9.91
N LEU A 160 0.96 -9.80 -9.73
CA LEU A 160 0.24 -10.28 -8.53
C LEU A 160 1.14 -10.28 -7.29
N ARG A 161 2.43 -10.58 -7.46
CA ARG A 161 3.42 -10.46 -6.36
C ARG A 161 3.62 -9.01 -5.96
N ASP A 162 3.65 -8.09 -6.92
CA ASP A 162 3.72 -6.65 -6.65
C ASP A 162 2.49 -6.16 -5.87
N ILE A 163 1.30 -6.68 -6.20
CA ILE A 163 0.08 -6.44 -5.42
C ILE A 163 0.22 -6.97 -3.99
N ALA A 164 0.72 -8.19 -3.80
CA ALA A 164 0.93 -8.75 -2.46
C ALA A 164 1.91 -7.90 -1.63
N ALA A 165 2.97 -7.38 -2.25
CA ALA A 165 3.90 -6.45 -1.60
C ALA A 165 3.19 -5.15 -1.15
N LYS A 166 2.42 -4.52 -2.05
CA LYS A 166 1.64 -3.31 -1.72
C LYS A 166 0.65 -3.51 -0.58
N LEU A 167 -0.07 -4.64 -0.58
CA LEU A 167 -1.00 -4.98 0.50
C LEU A 167 -0.26 -5.18 1.82
N THR A 168 0.91 -5.83 1.80
CA THR A 168 1.78 -5.99 2.97
C THR A 168 2.25 -4.64 3.52
N ASP A 169 2.74 -3.75 2.66
CA ASP A 169 3.17 -2.40 3.03
C ASP A 169 2.00 -1.58 3.61
N THR A 170 0.80 -1.75 3.05
CA THR A 170 -0.41 -1.10 3.56
C THR A 170 -0.76 -1.59 4.96
N LEU A 171 -0.69 -2.90 5.22
CA LEU A 171 -0.90 -3.46 6.57
C LEU A 171 0.14 -3.01 7.60
N ALA A 172 1.36 -2.71 7.16
CA ALA A 172 2.44 -2.24 8.02
C ALA A 172 2.17 -0.82 8.54
N VAL A 173 1.49 0.03 7.75
CA VAL A 173 1.20 1.43 8.13
C VAL A 173 -0.20 1.63 8.72
N LEU A 174 -1.13 0.71 8.45
CA LEU A 174 -2.46 0.79 9.06
C LEU A 174 -2.34 0.53 10.57
N PRO A 175 -3.02 1.32 11.43
CA PRO A 175 -3.03 1.07 12.85
C PRO A 175 -3.77 -0.25 13.16
N LYS A 176 -3.34 -0.91 14.24
CA LYS A 176 -3.97 -2.13 14.78
C LYS A 176 -5.09 -1.79 15.74
#